data_AF-A0A7S3CU60-F1
#
_entry.id   AF-A0A7S3CU60-F1
#
_cell.length_a   1.000
_cell.length_b   1.000
_cell.length_c   1.000
_cell.angle_alpha   90.00
_cell.angle_beta   90.00
_cell.angle_gamma   90.00
#
_symmetry.space_group_name_H-M   'P 1'
#
loop_
_entity.id
_entity.type
_entity.pdbx_description
1 polymer ?
#
loop_
_entity_poly.entity_id
_entity_poly.type
_entity_poly.pdbx_seq_one_letter_code
_entity_poly.pdbx_strand_id
1 'polypeptide(L)'
;LLKMKSQLCAIILLSAIAPDSASAGQVFLEADGAPLVQEIEPVVINTWVPNGFSGAASKAWDFLSTGRSALDSVEHGCNWCEELQEFSNYTQGCDGSVGLGGSPDQNGETTLDAMIMDGDTMNVGAVGALRRIQYAISVARKVMEHTYHTLLVGDQATQFALEFGFKEMSLSTTKSASLWANWMKNQVPNYRKHPEVLASTEHEIYGHDTIGMVAIDKNGSIACGTSTNGASFKIPGRVGDSPVMGAGAYCETGVGGATQ
;
A
#
# COMPACT_ATOMS: atom_id res chain seq x y z
N LEU A 1 -20.70 -3.32 -13.55
CA LEU A 1 -20.08 -2.16 -14.22
C LEU A 1 -19.45 -1.28 -13.15
N LEU A 2 -18.25 -1.66 -12.68
CA LEU A 2 -17.43 -0.82 -11.81
C LEU A 2 -17.07 0.43 -12.61
N LYS A 3 -17.57 1.59 -12.21
CA LYS A 3 -16.99 2.87 -12.64
C LYS A 3 -15.83 3.14 -11.69
N MET A 4 -14.62 2.72 -12.07
CA MET A 4 -13.38 3.26 -11.49
C MET A 4 -13.38 4.75 -11.84
N LYS A 5 -13.67 5.61 -10.85
CA LYS A 5 -13.38 7.05 -10.97
C LYS A 5 -11.86 7.19 -10.90
N SER A 6 -11.33 8.10 -11.72
CA SER A 6 -9.90 8.37 -11.92
C SER A 6 -9.12 8.45 -10.60
N GLN A 7 -8.44 7.37 -10.23
CA GLN A 7 -7.34 7.41 -9.27
C GLN A 7 -6.10 7.90 -10.03
N LEU A 8 -5.37 8.84 -9.44
CA LEU A 8 -4.05 9.22 -9.93
C LEU A 8 -3.10 8.06 -9.62
N CYS A 9 -2.93 7.12 -10.55
CA CYS A 9 -1.88 6.11 -10.46
C CYS A 9 -0.52 6.80 -10.43
N ALA A 10 0.33 6.42 -9.48
CA ALA A 10 1.76 6.72 -9.57
C ALA A 10 2.39 5.67 -10.50
N ILE A 11 2.94 6.12 -11.63
CA ILE A 11 3.60 5.26 -12.63
C ILE A 11 5.04 5.74 -12.79
N ILE A 12 6.00 4.84 -12.60
CA ILE A 12 7.37 5.04 -13.05
C ILE A 12 7.60 4.11 -14.24
N LEU A 13 7.71 4.71 -15.43
CA LEU A 13 8.20 4.02 -16.62
C LEU A 13 9.71 4.23 -16.70
N LEU A 14 10.50 3.18 -16.54
CA LEU A 14 11.82 3.19 -17.16
C LEU A 14 11.59 3.02 -18.66
N SER A 15 12.01 3.99 -19.45
CA SER A 15 12.00 3.86 -20.90
C SER A 15 13.01 2.78 -21.30
N ALA A 16 12.57 1.52 -21.35
CA ALA A 16 13.34 0.41 -21.88
C ALA A 16 13.32 0.48 -23.41
N ILE A 17 14.46 0.83 -24.00
CA ILE A 17 14.76 0.48 -25.39
C ILE A 17 15.04 -1.02 -25.38
N ALA A 18 14.08 -1.83 -25.83
CA ALA A 18 14.30 -3.26 -26.01
C ALA A 18 15.32 -3.50 -27.12
N PRO A 19 16.22 -4.49 -26.94
CA PRO A 19 16.27 -5.56 -27.93
C PRO A 19 16.26 -6.96 -27.31
N ASP A 20 15.93 -7.92 -28.17
CA ASP A 20 15.62 -9.32 -27.93
C ASP A 20 16.58 -10.12 -27.04
N SER A 21 15.96 -11.05 -26.31
CA SER A 21 16.41 -12.38 -25.86
C SER A 21 17.90 -12.66 -25.57
N ALA A 22 18.08 -13.24 -24.38
CA ALA A 22 19.12 -14.20 -23.95
C ALA A 22 20.41 -13.65 -23.33
N SER A 23 20.63 -14.10 -22.08
CA SER A 23 21.92 -14.41 -21.46
C SER A 23 22.92 -13.26 -21.26
N ALA A 24 23.20 -12.99 -19.98
CA ALA A 24 24.48 -12.46 -19.46
C ALA A 24 25.07 -11.24 -20.19
N GLY A 25 24.86 -10.06 -19.61
CA GLY A 25 25.74 -8.90 -19.76
C GLY A 25 25.92 -8.39 -21.19
N GLN A 26 24.98 -7.59 -21.69
CA GLN A 26 25.27 -6.74 -22.84
C GLN A 26 26.00 -5.47 -22.37
N VAL A 27 27.32 -5.48 -22.57
CA VAL A 27 28.18 -4.30 -22.50
C VAL A 27 28.00 -3.52 -23.80
N PHE A 28 27.37 -2.35 -23.74
CA PHE A 28 27.38 -1.39 -24.84
C PHE A 28 28.72 -0.63 -24.81
N LEU A 29 29.51 -0.76 -25.87
CA LEU A 29 30.77 -0.04 -26.08
C LEU A 29 30.49 1.19 -26.96
N GLU A 30 30.72 2.39 -26.43
CA GLU A 30 31.03 3.56 -27.27
C GLU A 30 32.50 3.50 -27.74
N ALA A 31 32.85 4.33 -28.72
CA ALA A 31 34.12 4.34 -29.46
C ALA A 31 35.40 4.46 -28.60
N ASP A 32 35.28 4.70 -27.28
CA ASP A 32 36.39 4.81 -26.34
C ASP A 32 36.41 3.72 -25.24
N GLY A 33 35.57 2.68 -25.34
CA GLY A 33 35.70 1.46 -24.52
C GLY A 33 35.33 1.58 -23.03
N ALA A 34 34.75 2.70 -22.59
CA ALA A 34 34.16 2.84 -21.26
C ALA A 34 32.71 2.33 -21.26
N PRO A 35 32.30 1.47 -20.30
CA PRO A 35 30.90 1.08 -20.17
C PRO A 35 30.06 2.31 -19.80
N LEU A 36 29.00 2.56 -20.55
CA LEU A 36 27.96 3.53 -20.18
C LEU A 36 27.20 2.95 -18.97
N VAL A 37 27.66 3.24 -17.76
CA VAL A 37 26.84 3.05 -16.56
C VAL A 37 25.93 4.26 -16.49
N GLN A 38 24.69 4.11 -16.95
CA GLN A 38 23.67 5.11 -16.67
C GLN A 38 23.40 5.06 -15.17
N GLU A 39 23.88 6.06 -14.43
CA GLU A 39 23.59 6.14 -13.00
C GLU A 39 22.07 6.29 -12.83
N ILE A 40 21.45 5.31 -12.20
CA ILE A 40 20.04 5.34 -11.85
C ILE A 40 19.93 6.22 -10.60
N GLU A 41 19.28 7.37 -10.74
CA GLU A 41 18.94 8.20 -9.60
C GLU A 41 17.89 7.47 -8.74
N PRO A 42 18.18 7.22 -7.45
CA PRO A 42 17.20 6.61 -6.56
C PRO A 42 15.95 7.50 -6.47
N VAL A 43 14.78 6.87 -6.45
CA VAL A 43 13.51 7.61 -6.39
C VAL A 43 12.50 6.88 -5.51
N VAL A 44 11.70 7.65 -4.80
CA VAL A 44 10.51 7.19 -4.08
C VAL A 44 9.33 8.01 -4.57
N ILE A 45 8.23 7.34 -4.89
CA ILE A 45 6.95 7.99 -5.19
C ILE A 45 5.87 7.31 -4.36
N ASN A 46 4.98 8.10 -3.79
CA ASN A 46 3.77 7.58 -3.15
C ASN A 46 2.55 8.45 -3.47
N THR A 47 1.37 7.87 -3.25
CA THR A 47 0.10 8.58 -3.40
C THR A 47 -0.09 9.64 -2.31
N TRP A 48 -0.91 10.64 -2.65
CA TRP A 48 -1.45 11.62 -1.69
C TRP A 48 -0.43 12.55 -1.01
N VAL A 49 0.75 12.76 -1.59
CA VAL A 49 1.77 13.69 -1.04
C VAL A 49 1.19 15.09 -0.75
N PRO A 50 0.41 15.74 -1.65
CA PRO A 50 -0.22 17.03 -1.35
C PRO A 50 -1.27 16.97 -0.22
N ASN A 51 -1.78 15.78 0.11
CA ASN A 51 -2.83 15.53 1.09
C ASN A 51 -2.28 15.01 2.43
N GLY A 52 -0.98 15.22 2.71
CA GLY A 52 -0.37 14.90 4.01
C GLY A 52 0.55 13.68 4.03
N PHE A 53 0.67 12.94 2.91
CA PHE A 53 1.47 11.71 2.87
C PHE A 53 2.96 11.97 2.54
N SER A 54 3.41 13.23 2.64
CA SER A 54 4.83 13.59 2.45
C SER A 54 5.75 12.96 3.48
N GLY A 55 5.27 12.70 4.70
CA GLY A 55 6.04 12.00 5.73
C GLY A 55 6.38 10.57 5.33
N ALA A 56 5.50 9.89 4.58
CA ALA A 56 5.77 8.54 4.06
C ALA A 56 6.88 8.56 3.00
N ALA A 57 6.85 9.51 2.06
CA ALA A 57 7.95 9.73 1.11
C ALA A 57 9.27 9.98 1.84
N SER A 58 9.27 10.88 2.81
CA SER A 58 10.46 11.22 3.60
C SER A 58 11.01 9.99 4.32
N LYS A 59 10.13 9.20 4.95
CA LYS A 59 10.52 8.00 5.67
C LYS A 59 11.15 6.95 4.76
N ALA A 60 10.55 6.70 3.60
CA ALA A 60 11.11 5.80 2.60
C ALA A 60 12.46 6.30 2.05
N TRP A 61 12.57 7.62 1.83
CA TRP A 61 13.81 8.24 1.36
C TRP A 61 14.95 8.13 2.36
N ASP A 62 14.70 8.26 3.67
CA ASP A 62 15.72 8.06 4.70
C ASP A 62 16.37 6.67 4.62
N PHE A 63 15.57 5.64 4.29
CA PHE A 63 16.09 4.29 4.06
C PHE A 63 16.82 4.20 2.73
N LEU A 64 16.27 4.77 1.66
CA LEU A 64 16.82 4.63 0.32
C LEU A 64 18.17 5.36 0.19
N SER A 65 18.23 6.60 0.70
CA SER A 65 19.41 7.47 0.66
C SER A 65 20.58 6.94 1.51
N THR A 66 20.30 6.09 2.50
CA THR A 66 21.33 5.39 3.29
C THR A 66 21.78 4.06 2.66
N GLY A 67 21.30 3.76 1.44
CA GLY A 67 21.69 2.58 0.68
C GLY A 67 20.99 1.30 1.11
N ARG A 68 19.84 1.39 1.81
CA ARG A 68 18.95 0.25 2.03
C ARG A 68 18.23 -0.12 0.72
N SER A 69 17.66 -1.32 0.70
CA SER A 69 16.96 -1.83 -0.48
C SER A 69 15.68 -1.04 -0.76
N ALA A 70 15.25 -1.01 -2.02
CA ALA A 70 13.93 -0.48 -2.40
C ALA A 70 12.80 -1.13 -1.57
N LEU A 71 12.91 -2.44 -1.28
CA LEU A 71 11.94 -3.19 -0.49
C LEU A 71 11.84 -2.67 0.95
N ASP A 72 12.97 -2.41 1.62
CA ASP A 72 12.99 -1.82 2.97
C ASP A 72 12.38 -0.42 2.95
N SER A 73 12.70 0.39 1.93
CA SER A 73 12.14 1.73 1.78
C SER A 73 10.62 1.72 1.64
N VAL A 74 10.06 0.84 0.83
CA VAL A 74 8.61 0.70 0.66
C VAL A 74 7.94 0.27 1.97
N GLU A 75 8.47 -0.76 2.63
CA GLU A 75 7.91 -1.22 3.92
C GLU A 75 7.86 -0.08 4.95
N HIS A 76 8.99 0.60 5.16
CA HIS A 76 9.07 1.65 6.17
C HIS A 76 8.30 2.92 5.80
N GLY A 77 8.21 3.24 4.51
CA GLY A 77 7.38 4.33 4.01
C GLY A 77 5.89 4.08 4.23
N CYS A 78 5.39 2.88 3.93
CA CYS A 78 4.00 2.52 4.20
C CYS A 78 3.71 2.42 5.72
N ASN A 79 4.64 1.88 6.51
CA ASN A 79 4.53 1.83 7.98
C ASN A 79 4.32 3.22 8.59
N TRP A 80 4.87 4.29 8.00
CA TRP A 80 4.65 5.67 8.45
C TRP A 80 3.16 6.04 8.54
N CYS A 81 2.38 5.62 7.54
CA CYS A 81 0.93 5.82 7.53
C CYS A 81 0.16 4.75 8.33
N GLU A 82 0.79 3.62 8.67
CA GLU A 82 0.15 2.60 9.51
C GLU A 82 0.19 2.95 11.01
N GLU A 83 1.09 3.86 11.39
CA GLU A 83 1.23 4.39 12.76
C GLU A 83 0.14 5.39 13.14
N LEU A 84 -0.23 5.39 14.43
CA LEU A 84 -1.11 6.42 14.96
C LEU A 84 -0.37 7.75 15.04
N GLN A 85 -0.64 8.61 14.07
CA GLN A 85 -0.13 9.97 14.05
C GLN A 85 -1.05 10.85 14.92
N GLU A 86 -0.77 10.97 16.22
CA GLU A 86 -1.51 11.86 17.13
C GLU A 86 -1.10 13.34 16.96
N PHE A 87 -1.33 13.97 15.80
CA PHE A 87 -1.05 15.42 15.70
C PHE A 87 -2.08 16.27 14.94
N SER A 88 -2.37 17.39 15.60
CA SER A 88 -3.39 18.40 15.36
C SER A 88 -3.08 19.39 14.23
N ASN A 89 -2.19 19.05 13.29
CA ASN A 89 -1.92 19.87 12.11
C ASN A 89 -1.53 18.98 10.94
N TYR A 90 -2.34 19.04 9.89
CA TYR A 90 -2.39 18.24 8.66
C TYR A 90 -1.09 18.16 7.82
N THR A 91 0.01 18.74 8.30
CA THR A 91 1.21 19.00 7.48
C THR A 91 2.29 17.91 7.53
N GLN A 92 2.20 16.91 8.42
CA GLN A 92 3.25 15.86 8.53
C GLN A 92 2.73 14.43 8.77
N GLY A 93 1.43 14.24 8.96
CA GLY A 93 0.81 12.92 9.15
C GLY A 93 -0.11 12.55 7.98
N CYS A 94 -0.31 11.26 7.76
CA CYS A 94 -1.33 10.77 6.80
C CYS A 94 -2.73 11.11 7.32
N ASP A 95 -3.74 11.15 6.46
CA ASP A 95 -5.09 11.66 6.76
C ASP A 95 -5.92 10.78 7.73
N GLY A 96 -5.37 9.62 8.11
CA GLY A 96 -6.01 8.63 8.99
C GLY A 96 -6.87 7.61 8.24
N SER A 97 -6.67 7.41 6.94
CA SER A 97 -7.30 6.36 6.12
C SER A 97 -6.48 5.05 6.02
N VAL A 98 -5.28 5.04 6.60
CA VAL A 98 -4.36 3.90 6.66
C VAL A 98 -4.04 3.60 8.13
N GLY A 99 -3.96 2.32 8.48
CA GLY A 99 -3.43 1.89 9.78
C GLY A 99 -4.33 2.08 10.99
N LEU A 100 -3.67 2.34 12.12
CA LEU A 100 -4.27 2.48 13.44
C LEU A 100 -5.20 3.69 13.51
N GLY A 101 -6.46 3.47 13.90
CA GLY A 101 -7.45 4.53 14.06
C GLY A 101 -8.16 4.97 12.79
N GLY A 102 -7.91 4.29 11.66
CA GLY A 102 -8.62 4.58 10.42
C GLY A 102 -10.02 3.98 10.32
N SER A 103 -10.66 4.21 9.17
CA SER A 103 -12.09 3.98 8.97
C SER A 103 -12.52 2.54 9.29
N PRO A 104 -13.48 2.34 10.21
CA PRO A 104 -13.97 1.02 10.55
C PRO A 104 -14.99 0.50 9.53
N ASP A 105 -15.26 -0.80 9.59
CA ASP A 105 -16.39 -1.43 8.91
C ASP A 105 -17.74 -1.04 9.54
N GLN A 106 -18.85 -1.50 8.96
CA GLN A 106 -20.19 -1.24 9.50
C GLN A 106 -20.43 -1.79 10.92
N ASN A 107 -19.60 -2.72 11.40
CA ASN A 107 -19.68 -3.27 12.76
C ASN A 107 -18.78 -2.50 13.75
N GLY A 108 -18.06 -1.47 13.28
CA GLY A 108 -17.17 -0.64 14.10
C GLY A 108 -15.77 -1.20 14.25
N GLU A 109 -15.39 -2.22 13.47
CA GLU A 109 -14.07 -2.82 13.52
C GLU A 109 -13.18 -2.32 12.39
N THR A 110 -11.97 -1.87 12.75
CA THR A 110 -10.94 -1.49 11.80
C THR A 110 -10.15 -2.72 11.34
N THR A 111 -10.07 -2.94 10.03
CA THR A 111 -9.31 -4.02 9.39
C THR A 111 -8.41 -3.46 8.30
N LEU A 112 -7.27 -4.09 8.07
CA LEU A 112 -6.24 -3.62 7.14
C LEU A 112 -6.08 -4.54 5.93
N ASP A 113 -5.84 -3.93 4.77
CA ASP A 113 -5.47 -4.60 3.53
C ASP A 113 -4.09 -4.05 3.10
N ALA A 114 -3.12 -4.91 2.82
CA ALA A 114 -1.78 -4.49 2.38
C ALA A 114 -1.10 -5.53 1.48
N MET A 115 -0.19 -5.08 0.62
CA MET A 115 0.75 -5.94 -0.10
C MET A 115 2.14 -5.31 -0.22
N ILE A 116 3.14 -6.15 -0.49
CA ILE A 116 4.46 -5.72 -0.91
C ILE A 116 5.00 -6.67 -1.98
N MET A 117 5.75 -6.13 -2.94
CA MET A 117 6.35 -6.85 -4.04
C MET A 117 7.81 -6.44 -4.23
N ASP A 118 8.66 -7.44 -4.42
CA ASP A 118 10.04 -7.28 -4.86
C ASP A 118 10.11 -7.49 -6.38
N GLY A 119 10.48 -6.44 -7.12
CA GLY A 119 10.57 -6.45 -8.58
C GLY A 119 11.77 -7.20 -9.13
N ASP A 120 12.77 -7.53 -8.31
CA ASP A 120 13.92 -8.34 -8.76
C ASP A 120 13.55 -9.82 -8.80
N THR A 121 12.81 -10.29 -7.80
CA THR A 121 12.48 -11.70 -7.61
C THR A 121 11.06 -12.05 -8.04
N MET A 122 10.21 -11.05 -8.29
CA MET A 122 8.77 -11.18 -8.51
C MET A 122 8.03 -11.81 -7.33
N ASN A 123 8.66 -11.87 -6.14
CA ASN A 123 8.03 -12.35 -4.93
C ASN A 123 7.02 -11.33 -4.42
N VAL A 124 5.90 -11.83 -3.91
CA VAL A 124 4.81 -11.03 -3.36
C VAL A 124 4.28 -11.64 -2.09
N GLY A 125 3.97 -10.79 -1.13
CA GLY A 125 3.17 -11.14 0.02
C GLY A 125 2.10 -10.09 0.26
N ALA A 126 0.96 -10.55 0.78
CA ALA A 126 -0.21 -9.73 1.00
C ALA A 126 -1.03 -10.24 2.18
N VAL A 127 -1.78 -9.30 2.77
CA VAL A 127 -2.76 -9.56 3.81
C VAL A 127 -4.06 -8.82 3.50
N GLY A 128 -5.19 -9.50 3.66
CA GLY A 128 -6.52 -8.92 3.44
C GLY A 128 -7.41 -9.07 4.67
N ALA A 129 -8.20 -8.05 4.99
CA ALA A 129 -9.02 -7.99 6.18
C ALA A 129 -8.23 -8.38 7.45
N LEU A 130 -6.95 -8.00 7.52
CA LEU A 130 -6.09 -8.26 8.67
C LEU A 130 -6.67 -7.55 9.89
N ARG A 131 -6.81 -8.30 10.97
CA ARG A 131 -7.43 -7.84 12.21
C ARG A 131 -6.37 -7.66 13.28
N ARG A 132 -6.50 -6.60 14.08
CA ARG A 132 -5.79 -6.43 15.35
C ARG A 132 -4.26 -6.44 15.29
N ILE A 133 -3.67 -6.17 14.13
CA ILE A 133 -2.22 -6.00 13.96
C ILE A 133 -2.00 -4.66 13.28
N GLN A 134 -1.14 -3.82 13.86
CA GLN A 134 -0.95 -2.45 13.41
C GLN A 134 -0.24 -2.36 12.05
N TYR A 135 0.83 -3.13 11.86
CA TYR A 135 1.72 -3.00 10.72
C TYR A 135 1.41 -4.02 9.62
N ALA A 136 0.42 -3.73 8.77
CA ALA A 136 -0.09 -4.70 7.79
C ALA A 136 0.91 -4.98 6.66
N ILE A 137 1.61 -3.97 6.14
CA ILE A 137 2.62 -4.19 5.09
C ILE A 137 3.81 -5.01 5.60
N SER A 138 4.20 -4.83 6.86
CA SER A 138 5.24 -5.69 7.48
C SER A 138 4.77 -7.13 7.64
N VAL A 139 3.49 -7.39 7.95
CA VAL A 139 2.96 -8.76 7.93
C VAL A 139 2.93 -9.31 6.50
N ALA A 140 2.55 -8.50 5.51
CA ALA A 140 2.59 -8.88 4.10
C ALA A 140 4.02 -9.28 3.67
N ARG A 141 5.05 -8.55 4.11
CA ARG A 141 6.46 -8.94 3.90
C ARG A 141 6.78 -10.29 4.55
N LYS A 142 6.24 -10.59 5.73
CA LYS A 142 6.43 -11.93 6.33
C LYS A 142 5.73 -13.05 5.58
N VAL A 143 4.56 -12.79 4.98
CA VAL A 143 3.92 -13.75 4.07
C VAL A 143 4.84 -14.06 2.89
N MET A 144 5.43 -13.03 2.28
CA MET A 144 6.38 -13.14 1.17
C MET A 144 7.63 -13.94 1.54
N GLU A 145 8.24 -13.64 2.69
CA GLU A 145 9.54 -14.19 3.08
C GLU A 145 9.47 -15.60 3.69
N HIS A 146 8.32 -15.98 4.26
CA HIS A 146 8.23 -17.18 5.11
C HIS A 146 7.12 -18.16 4.71
N THR A 147 6.47 -17.97 3.56
CA THR A 147 5.46 -18.91 3.06
C THR A 147 5.61 -19.12 1.56
N TYR A 148 5.03 -20.22 1.05
CA TYR A 148 4.81 -20.39 -0.40
C TYR A 148 3.50 -19.76 -0.87
N HIS A 149 2.82 -19.02 0.00
CA HIS A 149 1.55 -18.36 -0.28
C HIS A 149 1.79 -16.87 -0.56
N THR A 150 0.87 -16.25 -1.28
CA THR A 150 0.96 -14.83 -1.63
C THR A 150 -0.02 -13.96 -0.84
N LEU A 151 -1.09 -14.53 -0.29
CA LEU A 151 -2.15 -13.79 0.39
C LEU A 151 -2.72 -14.59 1.56
N LEU A 152 -2.69 -14.01 2.77
CA LEU A 152 -3.41 -14.51 3.94
C LEU A 152 -4.51 -13.52 4.34
N VAL A 153 -5.59 -13.99 4.95
CA VAL A 153 -6.72 -13.10 5.30
C VAL A 153 -7.28 -13.32 6.70
N GLY A 154 -7.94 -12.29 7.22
CA GLY A 154 -8.74 -12.36 8.45
C GLY A 154 -7.92 -12.69 9.70
N ASP A 155 -8.55 -13.39 10.64
CA ASP A 155 -7.91 -13.79 11.91
C ASP A 155 -6.76 -14.80 11.72
N GLN A 156 -6.74 -15.55 10.61
CA GLN A 156 -5.63 -16.47 10.32
C GLN A 156 -4.36 -15.71 9.92
N ALA A 157 -4.49 -14.57 9.24
CA ALA A 157 -3.37 -13.67 9.01
C ALA A 157 -2.86 -13.05 10.32
N THR A 158 -3.75 -12.74 11.27
CA THR A 158 -3.38 -12.31 12.63
C THR A 158 -2.57 -13.39 13.35
N GLN A 159 -3.06 -14.64 13.35
CA GLN A 159 -2.35 -15.76 13.99
C GLN A 159 -0.95 -15.94 13.42
N PHE A 160 -0.82 -15.90 12.09
CA PHE A 160 0.48 -15.93 11.41
C PHE A 160 1.38 -14.77 11.85
N ALA A 161 0.86 -13.54 11.94
CA ALA A 161 1.63 -12.40 12.41
C ALA A 161 2.17 -12.60 13.84
N LEU A 162 1.41 -13.23 14.73
CA LEU A 162 1.86 -13.49 16.11
C LEU A 162 3.09 -14.42 16.16
N GLU A 163 3.23 -15.35 15.21
CA GLU A 163 4.40 -16.24 15.10
C GLU A 163 5.71 -15.46 14.84
N PHE A 164 5.61 -14.28 14.22
CA PHE A 164 6.74 -13.38 13.95
C PHE A 164 6.87 -12.25 14.98
N GLY A 165 6.17 -12.35 16.12
CA GLY A 165 6.35 -11.45 17.26
C GLY A 165 5.54 -10.16 17.21
N PHE A 166 4.69 -9.97 16.19
CA PHE A 166 3.74 -8.85 16.15
C PHE A 166 2.82 -8.90 17.37
N LYS A 167 2.32 -7.73 17.79
CA LYS A 167 1.45 -7.61 18.97
C LYS A 167 0.01 -7.41 18.55
N GLU A 168 -0.85 -8.25 19.09
CA GLU A 168 -2.29 -8.09 18.93
C GLU A 168 -2.77 -6.88 19.73
N MET A 169 -3.46 -5.96 19.07
CA MET A 169 -4.03 -4.76 19.70
C MET A 169 -5.29 -4.30 18.98
N SER A 170 -6.16 -3.56 19.68
CA SER A 170 -7.28 -2.90 19.01
C SER A 170 -6.76 -1.85 18.03
N LEU A 171 -7.24 -1.90 16.78
CA LEU A 171 -6.99 -0.86 15.79
C LEU A 171 -8.01 0.30 15.88
N SER A 172 -9.05 0.15 16.69
CA SER A 172 -10.03 1.20 16.93
C SER A 172 -9.50 2.23 17.93
N THR A 173 -9.68 3.51 17.63
CA THR A 173 -9.38 4.64 18.50
C THR A 173 -10.66 5.37 18.87
N THR A 174 -10.58 6.32 19.81
CA THR A 174 -11.73 7.19 20.14
C THR A 174 -12.27 7.92 18.91
N LYS A 175 -11.39 8.30 17.97
CA LYS A 175 -11.76 8.94 16.70
C LYS A 175 -12.56 7.98 15.81
N SER A 176 -12.04 6.78 15.51
CA SER A 176 -12.76 5.83 14.65
C SER A 176 -14.07 5.33 15.28
N ALA A 177 -14.10 5.12 16.59
CA ALA A 177 -15.33 4.78 17.32
C ALA A 177 -16.38 5.90 17.22
N SER A 178 -15.96 7.17 17.32
CA SER A 178 -16.86 8.33 17.17
C SER A 178 -17.38 8.48 15.73
N LEU A 179 -16.52 8.25 14.73
CA LEU A 179 -16.92 8.24 13.31
C LEU A 179 -18.00 7.19 13.05
N TRP A 180 -17.80 5.96 13.55
CA TRP A 180 -18.78 4.89 13.44
C TRP A 180 -20.08 5.20 14.17
N ALA A 181 -20.01 5.69 15.42
CA ALA A 181 -21.21 6.04 16.19
C ALA A 181 -22.04 7.14 15.52
N ASN A 182 -21.41 8.09 14.83
CA ASN A 182 -22.11 9.12 14.06
C ASN A 182 -22.72 8.57 12.77
N TRP A 183 -22.02 7.68 12.06
CA TRP A 183 -22.57 7.02 10.87
C TRP A 183 -23.81 6.18 11.20
N MET A 184 -23.78 5.43 12.31
CA MET A 184 -24.90 4.61 12.77
C MET A 184 -26.19 5.42 13.03
N LYS A 185 -26.09 6.69 13.44
CA LYS A 185 -27.26 7.56 13.67
C LYS A 185 -28.01 7.90 12.38
N ASN A 186 -27.30 7.94 11.25
CA ASN A 186 -27.87 8.37 9.98
C ASN A 186 -28.45 7.21 9.15
N GLN A 187 -28.33 5.96 9.62
CA GLN A 187 -28.85 4.73 8.99
C GLN A 187 -28.65 4.67 7.47
N VAL A 188 -27.50 5.16 6.98
CA VAL A 188 -27.23 5.26 5.55
C VAL A 188 -27.06 3.85 4.97
N PRO A 189 -27.71 3.54 3.83
CA PRO A 189 -27.45 2.30 3.10
C PRO A 189 -25.96 2.17 2.82
N ASN A 190 -25.38 1.05 3.23
CA ASN A 190 -23.99 0.75 2.96
C ASN A 190 -23.82 0.17 1.55
N TYR A 191 -22.67 -0.45 1.27
CA TYR A 191 -22.38 -1.11 -0.01
C TYR A 191 -23.32 -2.28 -0.40
N ARG A 192 -24.37 -2.58 0.37
CA ARG A 192 -25.40 -3.57 -0.01
C ARG A 192 -26.36 -2.97 -1.02
N LYS A 193 -26.62 -3.71 -2.09
CA LYS A 193 -27.66 -3.34 -3.06
C LYS A 193 -29.02 -3.56 -2.41
N HIS A 194 -29.71 -2.48 -2.07
CA HIS A 194 -31.10 -2.53 -1.62
C HIS A 194 -32.02 -2.25 -2.82
N PRO A 195 -33.04 -3.09 -3.08
CA PRO A 195 -33.98 -2.87 -4.18
C PRO A 195 -34.83 -1.60 -4.01
N GLU A 196 -34.98 -1.08 -2.78
CA GLU A 196 -35.84 0.07 -2.45
C GLU A 196 -35.10 1.40 -2.31
N VAL A 197 -33.76 1.39 -2.34
CA VAL A 197 -32.93 2.61 -2.30
C VAL A 197 -32.30 2.79 -3.69
N LEU A 198 -33.17 3.01 -4.68
CA LEU A 198 -32.74 3.46 -6.00
C LEU A 198 -32.86 4.98 -6.04
N ALA A 199 -31.72 5.65 -6.21
CA ALA A 199 -31.61 7.04 -6.61
C ALA A 199 -32.03 8.11 -5.59
N SER A 200 -31.28 8.28 -4.50
CA SER A 200 -31.16 9.61 -3.89
C SER A 200 -29.99 9.66 -2.93
N THR A 201 -28.79 9.82 -3.51
CA THR A 201 -27.66 10.62 -3.05
C THR A 201 -26.43 10.08 -3.76
N GLU A 202 -25.82 10.92 -4.60
CA GLU A 202 -24.37 10.83 -4.74
C GLU A 202 -23.81 11.15 -3.35
N HIS A 203 -23.84 10.19 -2.43
CA HIS A 203 -22.97 10.27 -1.27
C HIS A 203 -21.59 10.31 -1.87
N GLU A 204 -20.91 11.43 -1.71
CA GLU A 204 -19.47 11.50 -1.87
C GLU A 204 -18.92 10.26 -1.19
N ILE A 205 -18.42 9.33 -2.00
CA ILE A 205 -17.65 8.18 -1.56
C ILE A 205 -16.32 8.80 -1.09
N TYR A 206 -16.38 9.56 -0.01
CA TYR A 206 -15.22 10.12 0.68
C TYR A 206 -14.63 8.97 1.47
N GLY A 207 -13.52 8.44 0.97
CA GLY A 207 -12.73 7.43 1.66
C GLY A 207 -12.05 6.50 0.69
N HIS A 208 -11.02 6.99 0.01
CA HIS A 208 -10.03 6.13 -0.61
C HIS A 208 -8.67 6.81 -0.55
N ASP A 209 -7.98 6.66 0.56
CA ASP A 209 -6.62 7.19 0.64
C ASP A 209 -5.66 6.07 1.09
N THR A 210 -5.76 4.95 0.36
CA THR A 210 -4.71 3.93 0.31
C THR A 210 -3.36 4.61 0.08
N ILE A 211 -2.36 4.30 0.91
CA ILE A 211 -0.98 4.59 0.54
C ILE A 211 -0.55 3.54 -0.48
N GLY A 212 -0.14 4.01 -1.64
CA GLY A 212 0.60 3.24 -2.63
C GLY A 212 2.01 3.81 -2.70
N MET A 213 3.02 2.95 -2.77
CA MET A 213 4.42 3.38 -2.85
C MET A 213 5.21 2.54 -3.85
N VAL A 214 6.07 3.21 -4.62
CA VAL A 214 7.07 2.60 -5.49
C VAL A 214 8.43 3.22 -5.15
N ALA A 215 9.46 2.40 -5.04
CA ALA A 215 10.84 2.84 -4.87
C ALA A 215 11.75 2.18 -5.90
N ILE A 216 12.75 2.92 -6.36
CA ILE A 216 13.86 2.42 -7.18
C ILE A 216 15.15 2.78 -6.45
N ASP A 217 15.97 1.80 -6.12
CA ASP A 217 17.25 2.05 -5.47
C ASP A 217 18.37 2.36 -6.46
N LYS A 218 19.56 2.69 -5.92
CA LYS A 218 20.75 3.05 -6.71
C LYS A 218 21.25 1.94 -7.64
N ASN A 219 20.85 0.69 -7.41
CA ASN A 219 21.20 -0.44 -8.25
C ASN A 219 20.16 -0.67 -9.36
N GLY A 220 19.06 0.10 -9.35
CA GLY A 220 17.93 -0.07 -10.25
C GLY A 220 16.90 -1.08 -9.78
N SER A 221 17.07 -1.69 -8.60
CA SER A 221 16.08 -2.61 -8.03
C SER A 221 14.80 -1.86 -7.68
N ILE A 222 13.65 -2.41 -8.09
CA ILE A 222 12.34 -1.80 -7.89
C ILE A 222 11.55 -2.60 -6.86
N ALA A 223 10.89 -1.89 -5.94
CA ALA A 223 9.88 -2.47 -5.08
C ALA A 223 8.62 -1.63 -5.09
N CYS A 224 7.48 -2.25 -4.79
CA CYS A 224 6.22 -1.54 -4.64
C CYS A 224 5.36 -2.17 -3.54
N GLY A 225 4.40 -1.41 -3.03
CA GLY A 225 3.51 -1.88 -1.99
C GLY A 225 2.36 -0.92 -1.72
N THR A 226 1.36 -1.42 -1.03
CA THR A 226 0.18 -0.65 -0.63
C THR A 226 -0.24 -0.98 0.80
N SER A 227 -0.95 -0.06 1.44
CA SER A 227 -1.67 -0.30 2.69
C SER A 227 -2.91 0.58 2.82
N THR A 228 -3.98 0.06 3.41
CA THR A 228 -5.25 0.77 3.56
C THR A 228 -6.14 0.17 4.67
N ASN A 229 -7.01 0.99 5.27
CA ASN A 229 -8.18 0.50 6.02
C ASN A 229 -9.32 0.04 5.10
N GLY A 230 -9.23 0.35 3.80
CA GLY A 230 -10.28 0.13 2.83
C GLY A 230 -11.42 1.14 2.96
N ALA A 231 -12.54 0.83 2.31
CA ALA A 231 -13.65 1.78 2.21
C ALA A 231 -14.36 2.00 3.56
N SER A 232 -14.72 3.24 3.87
CA SER A 232 -15.41 3.60 5.12
C SER A 232 -16.74 2.86 5.27
N PHE A 233 -16.98 2.24 6.43
CA PHE A 233 -18.19 1.47 6.72
C PHE A 233 -18.45 0.32 5.73
N LYS A 234 -17.37 -0.26 5.19
CA LYS A 234 -17.40 -1.45 4.34
C LYS A 234 -18.16 -2.59 4.99
N ILE A 235 -18.67 -3.50 4.17
CA ILE A 235 -19.21 -4.78 4.65
C ILE A 235 -18.04 -5.55 5.31
N PRO A 236 -18.22 -6.15 6.50
CA PRO A 236 -17.15 -6.89 7.17
C PRO A 236 -16.63 -8.01 6.28
N GLY A 237 -15.32 -8.19 6.23
CA GLY A 237 -14.66 -9.13 5.31
C GLY A 237 -14.51 -8.62 3.87
N ARG A 238 -14.96 -7.40 3.54
CA ARG A 238 -14.62 -6.78 2.25
C ARG A 238 -13.12 -6.50 2.19
N VAL A 239 -12.50 -7.06 1.17
CA VAL A 239 -11.11 -6.79 0.76
C VAL A 239 -11.12 -5.88 -0.47
N GLY A 240 -10.24 -4.88 -0.48
CA GLY A 240 -10.06 -3.95 -1.60
C GLY A 240 -9.16 -4.48 -2.72
N ASP A 241 -8.78 -3.55 -3.59
CA ASP A 241 -7.73 -3.67 -4.60
C ASP A 241 -6.33 -3.71 -3.99
N SER A 242 -6.12 -3.00 -2.87
CA SER A 242 -4.80 -2.82 -2.28
C SER A 242 -4.01 -4.12 -2.06
N PRO A 243 -4.53 -5.20 -1.47
CA PRO A 243 -3.74 -6.42 -1.24
C PRO A 243 -3.70 -7.36 -2.45
N VAL A 244 -4.23 -6.93 -3.60
CA VAL A 244 -4.32 -7.74 -4.82
C VAL A 244 -3.22 -7.31 -5.77
N MET A 245 -2.22 -8.16 -5.96
CA MET A 245 -1.14 -7.96 -6.94
C MET A 245 -1.71 -7.64 -8.33
N GLY A 246 -1.17 -6.61 -8.99
CA GLY A 246 -1.62 -6.16 -10.31
C GLY A 246 -2.86 -5.27 -10.28
N ALA A 247 -3.55 -5.15 -9.13
CA ALA A 247 -4.57 -4.13 -8.91
C ALA A 247 -4.04 -3.01 -8.01
N GLY A 248 -3.59 -3.36 -6.80
CA GLY A 248 -3.06 -2.39 -5.85
C GLY A 248 -1.66 -1.90 -6.20
N ALA A 249 -0.74 -2.84 -6.44
CA ALA A 249 0.61 -2.54 -6.87
C ALA A 249 1.17 -3.63 -7.79
N TYR A 250 2.12 -3.26 -8.64
CA TYR A 250 2.94 -4.17 -9.43
C TYR A 250 4.27 -3.51 -9.79
N CYS A 251 5.36 -4.25 -9.70
CA CYS A 251 6.66 -3.78 -10.19
C CYS A 251 7.50 -4.92 -10.76
N GLU A 252 8.38 -4.57 -11.68
CA GLU A 252 9.36 -5.46 -12.29
C GLU A 252 10.62 -4.67 -12.60
N THR A 253 11.75 -5.11 -12.04
CA THR A 253 13.05 -4.47 -12.25
C THR A 253 13.44 -4.55 -13.71
N GLY A 254 13.91 -3.42 -14.26
CA GLY A 254 14.21 -3.28 -15.69
C GLY A 254 13.00 -2.88 -16.55
N VAL A 255 11.78 -2.89 -16.00
CA VAL A 255 10.55 -2.44 -16.70
C VAL A 255 9.97 -1.20 -16.02
N GLY A 256 9.59 -1.29 -14.75
CA GLY A 256 8.97 -0.19 -14.02
C GLY A 256 8.08 -0.65 -12.86
N GLY A 257 7.42 0.32 -12.23
CA GLY A 257 6.52 0.08 -11.10
C GLY A 257 5.29 0.97 -11.16
N ALA A 258 4.17 0.43 -10.71
CA ALA A 258 2.89 1.12 -10.64
C ALA A 258 2.16 0.79 -9.34
N THR A 259 1.44 1.78 -8.82
CA THR A 259 0.53 1.62 -7.68
C THR A 259 -0.70 2.48 -7.87
N GLN A 260 -1.82 2.03 -7.30
CA GLN A 260 -3.05 2.83 -7.15
C GLN A 260 -2.82 4.07 -6.30
#